data_AF-A0AA41N1Z1-F1
#
_entry.id   AF-A0AA41N1Z1-F1
#
_cell.length_a   1.000
_cell.length_b   1.000
_cell.length_c   1.000
_cell.angle_alpha   90.00
_cell.angle_beta   90.00
_cell.angle_gamma   90.00
#
_symmetry.space_group_name_H-M   'P 1'
#
loop_
_entity.id
_entity.type
_entity.pdbx_description
1 polymer ?
#
loop_
_entity_poly.entity_id
_entity_poly.type
_entity_poly.pdbx_seq_one_letter_code
_entity_poly.pdbx_strand_id
1 'polypeptide(L)'
;MQPVLPEPGPPGGSFQAVSEDDGWRHQKSICRETSGDLEQSMLAVVKCLKNTPAFFAERLNKARSWAGTKDRTLIRIMVSRSEIDLLDIRAEYKRMFGKSLYHDITGDTSGDFQKILLKICGGSD
;
A
#
# COMPACT_ATOMS: atom_id res chain seq x y z
N MET A 1 -22.14 -35.44 -26.50
CA MET A 1 -23.15 -34.48 -26.04
C MET A 1 -22.45 -33.50 -25.12
N GLN A 2 -22.25 -32.25 -25.56
CA GLN A 2 -21.72 -31.20 -24.69
C GLN A 2 -22.88 -30.66 -23.84
N PRO A 3 -22.69 -30.40 -22.54
CA PRO A 3 -23.73 -29.81 -21.72
C PRO A 3 -23.93 -28.33 -22.12
N VAL A 4 -25.17 -27.98 -22.42
CA VAL A 4 -25.61 -26.61 -22.74
C VAL A 4 -25.58 -25.80 -21.45
N LEU A 5 -24.72 -24.77 -21.38
CA LEU A 5 -24.73 -23.77 -20.31
C LEU A 5 -25.95 -22.84 -20.46
N PRO A 6 -26.61 -22.41 -19.37
CA PRO A 6 -27.76 -21.52 -19.46
C PRO A 6 -27.34 -20.09 -19.84
N GLU A 7 -28.12 -19.47 -20.73
CA GLU A 7 -27.93 -18.08 -21.19
C GLU A 7 -28.15 -17.06 -20.04
N PRO A 8 -27.32 -16.01 -19.92
CA PRO A 8 -27.49 -14.99 -18.90
C PRO A 8 -28.62 -14.00 -19.25
N GLY A 9 -29.54 -13.77 -18.31
CA GLY A 9 -30.61 -12.77 -18.43
C GLY A 9 -30.12 -11.31 -18.33
N PRO A 10 -30.93 -10.32 -18.76
CA PRO A 10 -30.51 -8.92 -18.85
C PRO A 10 -30.42 -8.22 -17.48
N PRO A 11 -29.71 -7.08 -17.39
CA PRO A 11 -29.04 -6.65 -16.16
C PRO A 11 -29.96 -5.84 -15.25
N GLY A 12 -30.16 -6.33 -14.02
CA GLY A 12 -30.76 -5.59 -12.91
C GLY A 12 -29.67 -4.94 -12.07
N GLY A 13 -29.75 -3.62 -11.91
CA GLY A 13 -28.68 -2.78 -11.37
C GLY A 13 -28.16 -3.19 -10.00
N SER A 14 -26.83 -3.24 -9.90
CA SER A 14 -26.09 -2.83 -8.72
C SER A 14 -24.67 -2.45 -9.17
N PHE A 15 -24.20 -1.35 -8.59
CA PHE A 15 -22.84 -0.81 -8.64
C PHE A 15 -21.80 -1.90 -8.95
N GLN A 16 -21.10 -1.77 -10.07
CA GLN A 16 -20.09 -2.74 -10.52
C GLN A 16 -19.05 -2.95 -9.41
N ALA A 17 -19.06 -4.17 -8.86
CA ALA A 17 -17.94 -4.74 -8.15
C ALA A 17 -16.72 -4.68 -9.08
N VAL A 18 -15.76 -3.82 -8.75
CA VAL A 18 -14.43 -3.88 -9.34
C VAL A 18 -13.85 -5.24 -8.96
N SER A 19 -13.63 -6.05 -9.98
CA SER A 19 -13.23 -7.45 -9.94
C SER A 19 -12.01 -7.66 -9.03
N GLU A 20 -12.20 -8.39 -7.92
CA GLU A 20 -11.11 -8.81 -7.02
C GLU A 20 -10.22 -9.93 -7.63
N ASP A 21 -10.55 -10.45 -8.81
CA ASP A 21 -9.94 -11.67 -9.38
C ASP A 21 -8.62 -11.46 -10.16
N ASP A 22 -8.45 -10.33 -10.86
CA ASP A 22 -7.27 -10.14 -11.73
C ASP A 22 -6.01 -9.73 -10.95
N GLY A 23 -6.21 -9.12 -9.78
CA GLY A 23 -5.14 -8.67 -8.91
C GLY A 23 -4.31 -9.83 -8.35
N TRP A 24 -5.00 -10.89 -7.92
CA TRP A 24 -4.45 -12.09 -7.31
C TRP A 24 -3.67 -12.96 -8.32
N ARG A 25 -4.10 -12.98 -9.59
CA ARG A 25 -3.48 -13.78 -10.66
C ARG A 25 -2.07 -13.32 -11.00
N HIS A 26 -1.86 -12.01 -11.18
CA HIS A 26 -0.54 -11.46 -11.51
C HIS A 26 0.49 -11.68 -10.40
N GLN A 27 0.06 -11.54 -9.14
CA GLN A 27 0.89 -11.78 -7.97
C GLN A 27 1.33 -13.25 -7.90
N LYS A 28 0.40 -14.18 -8.14
CA LYS A 28 0.69 -15.63 -8.16
C LYS A 28 1.62 -16.06 -9.30
N SER A 29 1.53 -15.45 -10.48
CA SER A 29 2.41 -15.79 -11.60
C SER A 29 3.86 -15.40 -11.33
N ILE A 30 4.10 -14.22 -10.72
CA ILE A 30 5.46 -13.74 -10.41
C ILE A 30 6.14 -14.66 -9.39
N CYS A 31 5.43 -15.05 -8.32
CA CYS A 31 5.95 -15.98 -7.30
C CYS A 31 6.27 -17.38 -7.84
N ARG A 32 5.65 -17.77 -8.96
CA ARG A 32 5.86 -19.09 -9.59
C ARG A 32 7.07 -19.10 -10.53
N GLU A 33 7.41 -17.96 -11.13
CA GLU A 33 8.47 -17.85 -12.15
C GLU A 33 9.76 -17.21 -11.64
N THR A 34 9.71 -16.52 -10.50
CA THR A 34 10.85 -15.80 -9.92
C THR A 34 10.96 -16.06 -8.43
N SER A 35 12.16 -15.88 -7.87
CA SER A 35 12.40 -16.00 -6.44
C SER A 35 13.35 -14.91 -5.95
N GLY A 36 13.39 -14.71 -4.64
CA GLY A 36 14.33 -13.78 -4.00
C GLY A 36 14.07 -12.32 -4.36
N ASP A 37 15.14 -11.57 -4.67
CA ASP A 37 15.06 -10.12 -4.89
C ASP A 37 14.35 -9.73 -6.19
N LEU A 38 14.36 -10.62 -7.20
CA LEU A 38 13.69 -10.39 -8.48
C LEU A 38 12.16 -10.41 -8.31
N GLU A 39 11.66 -11.40 -7.58
CA GLU A 39 10.24 -11.53 -7.25
C GLU A 39 9.74 -10.29 -6.50
N GLN A 40 10.49 -9.86 -5.48
CA GLN A 40 10.16 -8.68 -4.69
C GLN A 40 10.14 -7.40 -5.54
N SER A 41 11.07 -7.28 -6.50
CA SER A 41 11.15 -6.13 -7.39
C SER A 41 9.98 -6.09 -8.37
N MET A 42 9.66 -7.20 -9.04
CA MET A 42 8.50 -7.28 -9.95
C MET A 42 7.19 -7.05 -9.20
N LEU A 43 7.08 -7.61 -7.99
CA LEU A 43 5.92 -7.41 -7.13
C LEU A 43 5.73 -5.94 -6.75
N ALA A 44 6.82 -5.24 -6.41
CA ALA A 44 6.78 -3.82 -6.10
C ALA A 44 6.27 -3.00 -7.29
N VAL A 45 6.73 -3.31 -8.52
CA VAL A 45 6.23 -2.65 -9.74
C VAL A 45 4.72 -2.87 -9.91
N VAL A 46 4.25 -4.11 -9.80
CA VAL A 46 2.81 -4.41 -9.92
C VAL A 46 1.98 -3.70 -8.85
N LYS A 47 2.45 -3.65 -7.61
CA LYS A 47 1.77 -2.94 -6.52
C LYS A 47 1.68 -1.43 -6.78
N CYS A 48 2.79 -0.82 -7.21
CA CYS A 48 2.81 0.59 -7.59
C CYS A 48 1.79 0.91 -8.69
N LEU A 49 1.74 0.09 -9.74
CA LEU A 49 0.81 0.30 -10.87
C LEU A 49 -0.67 0.17 -10.47
N LYS A 50 -0.98 -0.68 -9.48
CA LYS A 50 -2.36 -0.88 -9.02
C LYS A 50 -2.84 0.22 -8.08
N ASN A 51 -2.06 0.52 -7.05
CA ASN A 51 -2.38 1.54 -6.06
C ASN A 51 -1.08 2.02 -5.41
N THR A 52 -0.52 3.10 -5.98
CA THR A 52 0.73 3.69 -5.51
C THR A 52 0.65 4.15 -4.04
N PRO A 53 -0.42 4.85 -3.59
CA PRO A 53 -0.58 5.20 -2.18
C PRO A 53 -0.55 3.99 -1.24
N ALA A 54 -1.25 2.90 -1.58
CA ALA A 54 -1.29 1.68 -0.77
C ALA A 54 0.06 0.99 -0.68
N PHE A 55 0.82 0.98 -1.78
CA PHE A 55 2.18 0.46 -1.77
C PHE A 55 3.07 1.23 -0.79
N PHE A 56 3.04 2.57 -0.81
CA PHE A 56 3.82 3.37 0.12
C PHE A 56 3.32 3.23 1.56
N ALA A 57 2.02 3.14 1.80
CA ALA A 57 1.45 2.87 3.12
C ALA A 57 1.96 1.54 3.70
N GLU A 58 1.96 0.46 2.92
CA GLU A 58 2.52 -0.83 3.31
C GLU A 58 4.02 -0.72 3.65
N ARG A 59 4.77 0.02 2.84
CA ARG A 59 6.20 0.25 3.08
C ARG A 59 6.49 1.05 4.33
N LEU A 60 5.67 2.07 4.64
CA LEU A 60 5.79 2.86 5.86
C LEU A 60 5.52 2.00 7.09
N ASN A 61 4.47 1.17 7.07
CA ASN A 61 4.17 0.27 8.18
C ASN A 61 5.31 -0.74 8.41
N LYS A 62 5.86 -1.31 7.33
CA LYS A 62 7.04 -2.20 7.39
C LYS A 62 8.34 -1.52 7.83
N ALA A 63 8.46 -0.22 7.59
CA ALA A 63 9.61 0.58 8.02
C ALA A 63 9.57 0.85 9.53
N ARG A 64 8.37 0.97 10.11
CA ARG A 64 8.16 1.26 11.53
C ARG A 64 8.49 0.09 12.46
N SER A 65 8.20 -1.15 12.06
CA SER A 65 8.27 -2.31 12.97
C SER A 65 9.67 -2.85 13.31
N TRP A 66 10.78 -2.14 13.03
CA TRP A 66 12.13 -2.67 13.26
C TRP A 66 13.12 -1.60 13.71
N ALA A 67 13.54 -1.66 14.98
CA ALA A 67 14.49 -0.76 15.59
C ALA A 67 15.80 -0.61 14.77
N GLY A 68 16.24 0.63 14.56
CA GLY A 68 17.64 1.00 14.28
C GLY A 68 18.07 1.17 12.81
N THR A 69 17.52 0.45 11.82
CA THR A 69 18.06 0.45 10.42
C THR A 69 17.10 0.99 9.36
N LYS A 70 15.79 1.09 9.64
CA LYS A 70 14.77 1.44 8.64
C LYS A 70 14.36 2.91 8.60
N ASP A 71 14.99 3.77 9.41
CA ASP A 71 14.83 5.22 9.37
C ASP A 71 15.06 5.77 7.96
N ARG A 72 16.01 5.19 7.20
CA ARG A 72 16.25 5.58 5.79
C ARG A 72 15.04 5.36 4.89
N THR A 73 14.26 4.30 5.08
CA THR A 73 13.06 4.06 4.26
C THR A 73 11.93 5.00 4.68
N LEU A 74 11.74 5.19 5.99
CA LEU A 74 10.77 6.14 6.51
C LEU A 74 11.06 7.56 6.00
N ILE A 75 12.28 8.05 6.21
CA ILE A 75 12.73 9.38 5.76
C ILE A 75 12.58 9.52 4.24
N ARG A 76 13.05 8.54 3.47
CA ARG A 76 12.97 8.60 2.01
C ARG A 76 11.53 8.74 1.54
N ILE A 77 10.60 7.94 2.08
CA ILE A 77 9.19 8.01 1.66
C ILE A 77 8.57 9.33 2.14
N MET A 78 8.74 9.70 3.40
CA MET A 78 8.17 10.92 3.97
C MET A 78 8.62 12.16 3.20
N VAL A 79 9.91 12.26 2.84
CA VAL A 79 10.45 13.42 2.10
C VAL A 79 10.08 13.37 0.63
N SER A 80 10.22 12.23 -0.05
CA SER A 80 9.99 12.17 -1.51
C SER A 80 8.52 12.22 -1.91
N ARG A 81 7.59 11.94 -0.98
CA ARG A 81 6.15 11.93 -1.24
C ARG A 81 5.40 13.10 -0.61
N SER A 82 6.06 13.92 0.21
CA SER A 82 5.43 14.99 1.00
C SER A 82 4.53 15.92 0.19
N GLU A 83 4.96 16.26 -1.02
CA GLU A 83 4.27 17.21 -1.91
C GLU A 83 3.59 16.52 -3.10
N ILE A 84 3.61 15.19 -3.16
CA ILE A 84 3.07 14.43 -4.29
C ILE A 84 1.72 13.82 -3.94
N ASP A 85 1.70 12.91 -2.97
CA ASP A 85 0.51 12.10 -2.63
C ASP A 85 0.50 11.65 -1.16
N LEU A 86 1.22 12.35 -0.28
CA LEU A 86 1.31 11.95 1.13
C LEU A 86 -0.07 11.93 1.82
N LEU A 87 -1.01 12.79 1.42
CA LEU A 87 -2.38 12.77 1.95
C LEU A 87 -3.13 11.48 1.57
N ASP A 88 -3.00 11.03 0.32
CA ASP A 88 -3.59 9.77 -0.14
C ASP A 88 -2.93 8.58 0.55
N ILE A 89 -1.60 8.61 0.71
CA ILE A 89 -0.85 7.59 1.45
C ILE A 89 -1.36 7.48 2.89
N ARG A 90 -1.63 8.62 3.55
CA ARG A 90 -2.15 8.64 4.92
C ARG A 90 -3.56 8.08 5.03
N ALA A 91 -4.44 8.45 4.10
CA ALA A 91 -5.80 7.92 4.05
C ALA A 91 -5.77 6.39 3.89
N GLU A 92 -4.94 5.91 2.97
CA GLU A 92 -4.78 4.49 2.70
C GLU A 92 -4.09 3.75 3.87
N TYR A 93 -3.11 4.35 4.52
CA TYR A 93 -2.49 3.82 5.74
C TYR A 93 -3.52 3.63 6.85
N LYS A 94 -4.36 4.64 7.09
CA LYS A 94 -5.43 4.56 8.10
C LYS A 94 -6.45 3.48 7.73
N ARG A 95 -6.83 3.39 6.45
CA ARG A 95 -7.74 2.35 5.92
C ARG A 95 -7.18 0.94 6.12
N MET A 96 -5.88 0.74 5.89
CA MET A 96 -5.23 -0.58 5.94
C MET A 96 -4.87 -1.03 7.35
N PHE A 97 -4.49 -0.12 8.25
CA PHE A 97 -3.91 -0.48 9.56
C PHE A 97 -4.74 0.01 10.76
N GLY A 98 -5.82 0.76 10.54
CA GLY A 98 -6.74 1.22 11.59
C GLY A 98 -6.18 2.31 12.52
N LYS A 99 -4.94 2.74 12.31
CA LYS A 99 -4.29 3.85 13.02
C LYS A 99 -3.73 4.84 12.00
N SER A 100 -3.74 6.14 12.34
CA SER A 100 -3.15 7.14 11.44
C SER A 100 -1.64 7.03 11.42
N LEU A 101 -1.03 7.37 10.28
CA LEU A 101 0.42 7.45 10.15
C LEU A 101 1.02 8.40 11.20
N TYR A 102 0.32 9.50 11.51
CA TYR A 102 0.71 10.46 12.54
C TYR A 102 0.82 9.83 13.93
N HIS A 103 -0.21 9.08 14.35
CA HIS A 103 -0.20 8.38 15.63
C HIS A 103 1.00 7.42 15.73
N ASP A 104 1.24 6.72 14.64
CA ASP A 104 2.31 5.75 14.53
C ASP A 104 3.71 6.41 14.54
N ILE A 105 3.92 7.53 13.85
CA ILE A 105 5.18 8.29 13.97
C ILE A 105 5.39 8.79 15.41
N THR A 106 4.32 9.23 16.07
CA THR A 106 4.36 9.70 17.46
C THR A 106 4.77 8.61 18.44
N GLY A 107 4.33 7.36 18.22
CA GLY A 107 4.66 6.23 19.09
C GLY A 107 6.07 5.67 18.91
N ASP A 108 6.61 5.69 17.68
CA ASP A 108 7.84 4.95 17.35
C ASP A 108 9.10 5.81 17.17
N THR A 109 8.95 7.14 17.17
CA THR A 109 10.08 8.06 17.04
C THR A 109 10.11 9.02 18.23
N SER A 110 11.25 9.66 18.50
CA SER A 110 11.38 10.63 19.59
C SER A 110 12.31 11.80 19.21
N GLY A 111 12.37 12.81 20.08
CA GLY A 111 13.25 13.97 19.91
C GLY A 111 12.93 14.81 18.69
N ASP A 112 13.94 15.50 18.15
CA ASP A 112 13.74 16.40 17.00
C ASP A 112 13.43 15.65 15.70
N PHE A 113 13.86 14.39 15.60
CA PHE A 113 13.50 13.52 14.49
C PHE A 113 11.98 13.34 14.39
N GLN A 114 11.31 13.02 15.50
CA GLN A 114 9.85 12.94 15.57
C GLN A 114 9.21 14.26 15.14
N LYS A 115 9.66 15.38 15.72
CA LYS A 115 9.07 16.71 15.44
C LYS A 115 9.11 17.05 13.94
N ILE A 116 10.22 16.75 13.27
CA ILE A 116 10.37 17.00 11.83
C ILE A 116 9.43 16.08 11.04
N LEU A 117 9.39 14.78 11.36
CA LEU A 117 8.52 13.84 10.66
C LEU A 117 7.04 14.17 10.83
N LEU A 118 6.60 14.60 12.01
CA LEU A 118 5.22 15.02 12.26
C LEU A 118 4.87 16.29 11.47
N LYS A 119 5.80 17.25 11.35
CA LYS A 119 5.60 18.43 10.48
C LYS A 119 5.43 18.05 9.01
N ILE A 120 6.21 17.09 8.52
CA ILE A 120 6.07 16.59 7.14
C ILE A 120 4.77 15.79 6.98
N CYS A 121 4.42 14.95 7.97
CA CYS A 121 3.20 14.16 7.96
C CYS A 121 1.93 15.03 7.88
N GLY A 122 1.96 16.23 8.47
CA GLY A 122 0.80 17.10 8.63
C GLY A 122 0.11 16.91 9.99
N GLY A 123 -1.07 17.50 10.17
CA GLY A 123 -1.87 17.37 11.41
C GLY A 123 -2.45 15.95 11.59
N SER A 124 -3.08 15.63 12.73
CA SER A 124 -3.70 14.30 12.94
C SER A 124 -5.00 14.12 12.12
N ASP A 125 -5.19 12.92 11.54
CA ASP A 125 -6.44 12.50 10.86
C ASP A 125 -7.31 11.57 11.71
#